data_AF-A0A091CBZ4-F1
#
_entry.id   AF-A0A091CBZ4-F1
#
_cell.length_a   1.000
_cell.length_b   1.000
_cell.length_c   1.000
_cell.angle_alpha   90.00
_cell.angle_beta   90.00
_cell.angle_gamma   90.00
#
_symmetry.space_group_name_H-M   'P 1'
#
loop_
_entity.id
_entity.type
_entity.pdbx_description
1 polymer ?
#
loop_
_entity_poly.entity_id
_entity_poly.type
_entity_poly.pdbx_seq_one_letter_code
_entity_poly.pdbx_strand_id
1 'polypeptide(L)' 'MVEKVDVNSAYRRLKSPNIKTKKRALKIIHAYKRNKHRSIL' A
#
# COMPACT_ATOMS: atom_id res chain seq x y z
N MET A 1 -11.28 -10.18 10.46
CA MET A 1 -9.80 -10.09 10.54
C MET A 1 -9.35 -9.08 9.51
N VAL A 2 -9.09 -7.83 9.92
CA VAL A 2 -8.56 -6.80 9.01
C VAL A 2 -7.12 -7.18 8.76
N GLU A 3 -6.89 -7.97 7.71
CA GLU A 3 -5.56 -8.32 7.25
C GLU A 3 -4.79 -7.01 7.08
N LYS A 4 -3.77 -6.81 7.92
CA LYS A 4 -2.77 -5.76 7.71
C LYS A 4 -2.21 -6.02 6.33
N VAL A 5 -2.72 -5.33 5.31
CA VAL A 5 -2.26 -5.55 3.95
C VAL A 5 -0.81 -5.11 3.94
N ASP A 6 0.07 -6.10 3.96
CA ASP A 6 1.49 -5.89 4.08
C ASP A 6 1.97 -5.04 2.90
N VAL A 7 2.80 -4.03 3.20
CA VAL A 7 3.30 -3.08 2.20
C VAL A 7 4.05 -3.82 1.10
N ASN A 8 4.73 -4.93 1.42
CA ASN A 8 5.41 -5.76 0.45
C ASN A 8 4.42 -6.38 -0.55
N SER A 9 3.25 -6.82 -0.09
CA SER A 9 2.18 -7.31 -0.95
C SER A 9 1.58 -6.20 -1.81
N ALA A 10 1.51 -4.95 -1.32
CA ALA A 10 1.09 -3.81 -2.13
C ALA A 10 2.10 -3.52 -3.26
N TYR A 11 3.41 -3.58 -3.01
CA TYR A 11 4.43 -3.43 -4.06
C TYR A 11 4.32 -4.50 -5.14
N ARG A 12 4.00 -5.75 -4.79
CA ARG A 12 3.73 -6.81 -5.78
C ARG A 12 2.50 -6.49 -6.64
N ARG A 13 1.41 -6.03 -6.00
CA ARG A 13 0.14 -5.67 -6.67
C ARG A 13 0.26 -4.43 -7.56
N LEU A 14 1.26 -3.57 -7.35
CA LEU A 14 1.56 -2.44 -8.21
C LEU A 14 1.90 -2.88 -9.65
N LYS A 15 2.46 -4.09 -9.82
CA LYS A 15 2.80 -4.67 -11.13
C LYS A 15 1.61 -5.38 -11.80
N SER A 16 0.42 -5.36 -11.20
CA SER A 16 -0.76 -6.00 -11.78
C SER A 16 -1.23 -5.27 -13.06
N PRO A 17 -1.68 -6.02 -14.08
CA PRO A 17 -2.32 -5.43 -15.26
C PRO A 17 -3.69 -4.82 -14.92
N ASN A 18 -4.32 -5.21 -13.80
CA ASN A 18 -5.60 -4.68 -13.39
C ASN A 18 -5.46 -3.29 -12.73
N ILE A 19 -6.07 -2.28 -13.36
CA ILE A 19 -6.02 -0.89 -12.89
C ILE A 19 -6.61 -0.70 -11.49
N LYS A 20 -7.68 -1.42 -11.12
CA LYS A 20 -8.30 -1.32 -9.79
C LYS A 20 -7.34 -1.85 -8.72
N THR A 21 -6.65 -2.95 -9.01
CA THR A 21 -5.62 -3.53 -8.16
C THR A 21 -4.44 -2.58 -7.96
N LYS A 22 -3.96 -1.97 -9.05
CA LYS A 22 -2.87 -0.97 -9.02
C LYS A 22 -3.25 0.26 -8.20
N LYS A 23 -4.46 0.80 -8.38
CA LYS A 23 -4.99 1.94 -7.59
C LYS A 23 -5.07 1.61 -6.09
N ARG A 24 -5.56 0.42 -5.73
CA ARG A 24 -5.62 -0.03 -4.33
C ARG A 24 -4.22 -0.15 -3.71
N ALA A 25 -3.27 -0.72 -4.46
CA ALA A 25 -1.87 -0.82 -4.04
C ALA A 25 -1.25 0.56 -3.75
N LEU A 26 -1.43 1.52 -4.67
CA LEU A 26 -0.95 2.89 -4.49
C LEU A 26 -1.51 3.55 -3.21
N LYS A 27 -2.81 3.39 -2.95
CA LYS A 27 -3.45 3.94 -1.74
C LYS A 27 -2.80 3.39 -0.46
N ILE A 28 -2.49 2.10 -0.43
CA ILE A 28 -1.83 1.44 0.72
C ILE A 28 -0.40 1.95 0.89
N ILE A 29 0.38 2.02 -0.20
CA ILE A 29 1.77 2.51 -0.16
C ILE A 29 1.81 3.97 0.33
N HIS A 30 0.92 4.83 -0.16
CA HIS A 30 0.85 6.23 0.26
C HIS A 30 0.42 6.38 1.72
N ALA A 31 -0.55 5.59 2.19
CA ALA A 31 -0.94 5.58 3.59
C ALA A 31 0.22 5.15 4.49
N TYR A 32 0.94 4.09 4.11
CA TYR A 32 2.12 3.62 4.84
C TYR A 32 3.22 4.68 4.89
N LYS A 33 3.55 5.34 3.77
CA LYS A 33 4.56 6.42 3.72
C LYS A 33 4.19 7.60 4.63
N ARG A 34 2.92 8.03 4.62
CA ARG A 34 2.43 9.11 5.50
C ARG A 34 2.52 8.72 6.97
N ASN A 35 2.13 7.50 7.31
CA ASN A 35 2.19 7.01 8.69
C ASN A 35 3.64 6.84 9.17
N LYS A 36 4.55 6.36 8.31
CA LYS A 36 5.99 6.28 8.61
C LYS A 36 6.57 7.66 8.90
N HIS A 37 6.19 8.68 8.14
CA HIS A 37 6.65 10.05 8.38
C HIS A 37 6.11 10.62 9.70
N ARG A 38 4.86 10.30 10.05
CA ARG A 38 4.23 10.73 11.30
C ARG A 38 4.75 10.02 12.56
N SER A 39 5.28 8.82 12.44
CA SER A 39 5.91 8.12 13.58
C SER A 39 7.34 8.58 13.87
N ILE A 40 7.95 9.35 12.96
CA ILE A 40 9.33 9.84 13.08
C ILE A 40 9.33 11.30 13.61
N LEU A 41 8.19 12.00 13.52
CA LEU A 41 7.97 13.33 14.09
C LEU A 41 7.36 13.21 15.49
#